data_AF-A0A849Q783-F1
#
_entry.id   AF-A0A849Q783-F1
#
_cell.length_a   1.000
_cell.length_b   1.000
_cell.length_c   1.000
_cell.angle_alpha   90.00
_cell.angle_beta   90.00
_cell.angle_gamma   90.00
#
_symmetry.space_group_name_H-M   'P 1'
#
loop_
_entity.id
_entity.type
_entity.pdbx_description
1 polymer ?
#
loop_
_entity_poly.entity_id
_entity_poly.type
_entity_poly.pdbx_seq_one_letter_code
_entity_poly.pdbx_strand_id
1 'polypeptide(L)'
;MIGGEDGPVLTVVRKPKRSLAPSVSREFGETRQTVYKRPRLLTKMEALASQMGKGGDDVRSRVNGALRSVMARNRRVRPSFSETFVAPHPPQGAKVAASYEIDTASVHIHTLVNETEGYYLLEPPEYRYSTEEVALVEHARRRLLEEAPEDVQVETPAQVRVWVEHRGEELIAQAARERGVDLGPDRTAQRTQVRQLAATLGRYTAGLGVIEHLLTDPRVQDVYIDAPADTNPVHIIMGSPDGADLPSRCITNIRLSQPEVEGLVARLRHASGRPFSEARPYLEHDLEDLNSRVTVIGRPLSPSGTAIAFRRHATIPWTLPKLIAADSLSPLAAGLLSFLVDGQSTILVAGGRGAGKTSLLGALLQEFPRGQRILTIEDTLELPVEEMQTLGYKVQAMRVQSTLGTEGEMSADDALRLALRLGDSALILGEVRGKEARTLYEAMRAGNAGSAVLGTIHGTSARAVHDRVVHDLGIPTEAFRATDVVVVAGLRRPGGAQRQLRRIVEISELDKSSRKNGRFRDLMSYDGRKDSLKDLGLKLSDRIQAI
;
A
#
# COMPACT_ATOMS: atom_id res chain seq x y z
N MET A 1 38.90 50.21 34.50
CA MET A 1 39.08 49.23 35.59
C MET A 1 38.58 47.90 35.04
N ILE A 2 39.47 46.97 34.65
CA ILE A 2 40.06 45.89 35.49
C ILE A 2 38.98 44.85 35.84
N GLY A 3 39.08 43.54 35.56
CA GLY A 3 40.06 42.72 34.78
C GLY A 3 39.30 41.78 33.81
N GLY A 4 39.90 40.87 33.02
CA GLY A 4 41.07 40.03 33.31
C GLY A 4 40.64 38.85 34.21
N GLU A 5 40.92 37.55 33.96
CA GLU A 5 41.67 36.80 32.93
C GLU A 5 40.95 35.42 32.70
N ASP A 6 41.23 34.52 31.76
CA ASP A 6 42.23 34.37 30.66
C ASP A 6 41.61 33.56 29.46
N GLY A 7 42.40 33.22 28.43
CA GLY A 7 42.11 32.21 27.41
C GLY A 7 42.81 30.85 27.68
N PRO A 8 43.54 30.20 26.73
CA PRO A 8 43.77 30.63 25.33
C PRO A 8 43.93 29.49 24.28
N VAL A 9 44.39 29.89 23.08
CA VAL A 9 45.13 29.12 22.05
C VAL A 9 44.36 28.24 21.03
N LEU A 10 44.00 28.88 19.91
CA LEU A 10 44.11 28.27 18.57
C LEU A 10 45.57 27.89 18.27
N THR A 11 45.86 26.62 18.01
CA THR A 11 47.19 26.18 17.56
C THR A 11 47.19 25.83 16.07
N VAL A 12 47.78 26.70 15.25
CA VAL A 12 48.15 26.37 13.86
C VAL A 12 49.50 25.63 13.89
N VAL A 13 49.54 24.39 13.39
CA VAL A 13 50.80 23.64 13.18
C VAL A 13 51.04 23.44 11.68
N ARG A 14 52.29 23.71 11.26
CA ARG A 14 52.73 23.74 9.86
C ARG A 14 52.88 22.33 9.25
N LYS A 15 52.73 22.25 7.93
CA LYS A 15 53.16 21.10 7.09
C LYS A 15 54.66 20.81 7.25
N PRO A 16 55.07 19.53 7.25
CA PRO A 16 56.36 19.12 6.72
C PRO A 16 56.27 18.79 5.22
N LYS A 17 57.28 19.21 4.43
CA LYS A 17 57.50 18.78 3.03
C LYS A 17 58.63 17.75 3.01
N ARG A 18 58.37 16.55 2.46
CA ARG A 18 59.26 15.64 1.68
C ARG A 18 58.58 14.27 1.60
N SER A 19 57.91 13.94 0.49
CA SER A 19 58.50 13.33 -0.72
C SER A 19 58.94 11.88 -0.51
N LEU A 20 58.05 10.93 -0.83
CA LEU A 20 58.37 9.63 -1.42
C LEU A 20 57.07 8.97 -1.90
N ALA A 21 57.00 8.72 -3.21
CA ALA A 21 56.04 7.84 -3.87
C ALA A 21 56.87 6.98 -4.85
N PRO A 22 56.40 5.80 -5.29
CA PRO A 22 55.04 5.26 -5.12
C PRO A 22 54.96 3.87 -4.45
N SER A 23 53.83 3.59 -3.81
CA SER A 23 53.27 2.24 -3.74
C SER A 23 51.75 2.33 -3.88
N VAL A 24 51.26 2.11 -5.10
CA VAL A 24 49.81 2.06 -5.39
C VAL A 24 49.27 0.72 -4.92
N SER A 25 48.87 0.66 -3.65
CA SER A 25 48.24 -0.53 -3.08
C SER A 25 47.42 -0.18 -1.83
N ARG A 26 46.11 -0.46 -1.91
CA ARG A 26 45.05 -0.32 -0.89
C ARG A 26 44.48 1.09 -0.65
N GLU A 27 43.43 1.39 -1.40
CA GLU A 27 42.21 1.99 -0.85
C GLU A 27 41.00 1.22 -1.36
N PHE A 28 40.47 0.29 -0.57
CA PHE A 28 39.03 -0.05 -0.53
C PHE A 28 38.76 -0.76 0.79
N GLY A 29 37.83 -0.20 1.58
CA GLY A 29 37.26 -0.91 2.73
C GLY A 29 36.50 -2.14 2.26
N GLU A 30 36.49 -3.21 3.07
CA GLU A 30 35.91 -4.49 2.69
C GLU A 30 34.41 -4.34 2.37
N THR A 31 34.03 -4.43 1.09
CA THR A 31 32.64 -4.41 0.61
C THR A 31 31.93 -5.72 1.02
N ARG A 32 31.65 -5.88 2.31
CA ARG A 32 31.01 -7.06 2.89
C ARG A 32 29.50 -6.88 2.98
N GLN A 33 28.79 -7.98 2.76
CA GLN A 33 27.43 -8.11 3.30
C GLN A 33 27.49 -7.95 4.83
N THR A 34 26.92 -6.87 5.36
CA THR A 34 27.01 -6.57 6.79
C THR A 34 26.07 -7.48 7.59
N VAL A 35 26.64 -8.25 8.52
CA VAL A 35 25.87 -9.15 9.40
C VAL A 35 25.57 -8.46 10.73
N TYR A 36 24.31 -8.09 10.95
CA TYR A 36 23.87 -7.57 12.24
C TYR A 36 23.64 -8.70 13.25
N LYS A 37 24.23 -8.58 14.44
CA LYS A 37 24.01 -9.47 15.60
C LYS A 37 23.45 -8.66 16.76
N ARG A 38 22.39 -9.13 17.43
CA ARG A 38 21.80 -8.45 18.61
C ARG A 38 22.80 -8.42 19.79
N PRO A 39 23.28 -7.23 20.24
CA PRO A 39 24.36 -7.16 21.23
C PRO A 39 24.03 -7.81 22.58
N ARG A 40 22.82 -7.57 23.11
CA ARG A 40 22.37 -8.09 24.42
C ARG A 40 22.18 -9.62 24.48
N LEU A 41 22.13 -10.30 23.33
CA LEU A 41 22.00 -11.76 23.26
C LEU A 41 23.37 -12.44 23.34
N LEU A 42 24.41 -11.90 22.66
CA LEU A 42 25.77 -12.43 22.76
C LEU A 42 26.27 -12.40 24.21
N THR A 43 26.22 -11.24 24.88
CA THR A 43 26.79 -11.09 26.23
C THR A 43 26.15 -12.02 27.26
N LYS A 44 24.83 -12.25 27.20
CA LYS A 44 24.16 -13.21 28.10
C LYS A 44 24.47 -14.67 27.76
N MET A 45 24.60 -15.03 26.48
CA MET A 45 24.85 -16.42 26.08
C MET A 45 26.32 -16.82 26.18
N GLU A 46 27.26 -15.91 25.93
CA GLU A 46 28.69 -16.11 26.15
C GLU A 46 29.01 -16.26 27.65
N ALA A 47 28.35 -15.47 28.52
CA ALA A 47 28.41 -15.66 29.97
C ALA A 47 27.88 -17.05 30.39
N LEU A 48 26.76 -17.51 29.82
CA LEU A 48 26.18 -18.83 30.09
C LEU A 48 27.09 -19.98 29.62
N ALA A 49 27.71 -19.84 28.45
CA ALA A 49 28.67 -20.81 27.92
C ALA A 49 29.96 -20.86 28.75
N SER A 50 30.39 -19.74 29.33
CA SER A 50 31.56 -19.64 30.22
C SER A 50 31.31 -20.22 31.63
N GLN A 51 30.05 -20.23 32.10
CA GLN A 51 29.68 -20.82 33.38
C GLN A 51 29.59 -22.36 33.38
N MET A 52 29.45 -23.00 32.21
CA MET A 52 29.41 -24.47 32.12
C MET A 52 30.82 -25.07 32.06
N GLY A 53 31.28 -25.50 33.25
CA GLY A 53 32.59 -26.13 33.48
C GLY A 53 32.81 -27.46 32.74
N LYS A 54 34.05 -27.96 32.82
CA LYS A 54 34.57 -29.09 32.03
C LYS A 54 33.74 -30.39 32.20
N GLY A 55 32.93 -30.72 31.18
CA GLY A 55 32.26 -32.01 31.06
C GLY A 55 31.62 -32.22 29.68
N GLY A 56 32.10 -33.23 28.95
CA GLY A 56 31.47 -33.74 27.71
C GLY A 56 31.58 -32.86 26.47
N ASP A 57 32.47 -33.24 25.53
CA ASP A 57 32.55 -32.60 24.21
C ASP A 57 31.26 -32.75 23.39
N ASP A 58 30.44 -33.78 23.65
CA ASP A 58 29.11 -33.92 23.04
C ASP A 58 28.11 -32.84 23.50
N VAL A 59 28.16 -32.44 24.77
CA VAL A 59 27.33 -31.34 25.29
C VAL A 59 27.80 -30.01 24.71
N ARG A 60 29.12 -29.77 24.65
CA ARG A 60 29.69 -28.59 23.97
C ARG A 60 29.39 -28.58 22.48
N SER A 61 29.42 -29.73 21.80
CA SER A 61 29.03 -29.90 20.40
C SER A 61 27.57 -29.49 20.19
N ARG A 62 26.65 -30.04 20.99
CA ARG A 62 25.21 -29.73 20.95
C ARG A 62 24.91 -28.26 21.28
N VAL A 63 25.54 -27.70 22.30
CA VAL A 63 25.42 -26.27 22.65
C VAL A 63 25.98 -25.38 21.55
N ASN A 64 27.14 -25.71 20.96
CA ASN A 64 27.70 -24.95 19.83
C ASN A 64 26.90 -25.10 18.53
N GLY A 65 26.25 -26.25 18.32
CA GLY A 65 25.30 -26.47 17.22
C GLY A 65 24.03 -25.66 17.40
N ALA A 66 23.45 -25.66 18.60
CA ALA A 66 22.33 -24.81 18.97
C ALA A 66 22.69 -23.32 18.87
N LEU A 67 23.88 -22.91 19.34
CA LEU A 67 24.37 -21.53 19.26
C LEU A 67 24.59 -21.09 17.81
N ARG A 68 25.20 -21.93 16.97
CA ARG A 68 25.32 -21.67 15.52
C ARG A 68 23.96 -21.57 14.84
N SER A 69 23.02 -22.44 15.19
CA SER A 69 21.63 -22.39 14.71
C SER A 69 20.93 -21.09 15.11
N VAL A 70 21.02 -20.68 16.38
CA VAL A 70 20.46 -19.42 16.90
C VAL A 70 21.14 -18.19 16.28
N MET A 71 22.46 -18.21 16.08
CA MET A 71 23.20 -17.13 15.42
C MET A 71 22.90 -17.04 13.91
N ALA A 72 22.72 -18.17 13.21
CA ALA A 72 22.35 -18.20 11.80
C ALA A 72 20.89 -17.74 11.58
N ARG A 73 19.97 -18.06 12.50
CA ARG A 73 18.58 -17.61 12.47
C ARG A 73 18.41 -16.12 12.79
N ASN A 74 19.27 -15.57 13.65
CA ASN A 74 19.29 -14.12 13.94
C ASN A 74 20.22 -13.31 13.02
N ARG A 75 20.91 -13.97 12.07
CA ARG A 75 21.74 -13.31 11.07
C ARG A 75 20.85 -12.54 10.12
N ARG A 76 20.88 -11.20 10.19
CA ARG A 76 20.32 -10.36 9.13
C ARG A 76 21.42 -9.95 8.18
N VAL A 77 21.09 -9.88 6.90
CA VAL A 77 22.01 -9.55 5.82
C VAL A 77 21.51 -8.27 5.15
N ARG A 78 22.44 -7.47 4.63
CA ARG A 78 22.17 -6.43 3.63
C ARG A 78 23.34 -6.32 2.64
N PRO A 79 23.07 -6.13 1.33
CA PRO A 79 24.05 -5.57 0.41
C PRO A 79 24.53 -4.21 0.93
N SER A 80 25.74 -3.79 0.58
CA SER A 80 26.26 -2.49 1.05
C SER A 80 25.42 -1.30 0.53
N PHE A 81 24.81 -1.44 -0.65
CA PHE A 81 23.99 -0.41 -1.28
C PHE A 81 22.58 -0.29 -0.67
N SER A 82 22.18 -1.22 0.20
CA SER A 82 20.89 -1.17 0.90
C SER A 82 21.11 -0.96 2.39
N GLU A 83 20.30 -0.10 3.01
CA GLU A 83 20.22 0.08 4.46
C GLU A 83 19.05 -0.74 5.07
N THR A 84 18.42 -1.60 4.26
CA THR A 84 17.36 -2.53 4.62
C THR A 84 17.93 -3.89 5.01
N PHE A 85 17.54 -4.39 6.18
CA PHE A 85 17.90 -5.72 6.69
C PHE A 85 16.83 -6.74 6.34
N VAL A 86 17.25 -7.84 5.70
CA VAL A 86 16.39 -9.00 5.42
C VAL A 86 16.91 -10.19 6.22
N ALA A 87 16.01 -10.93 6.88
CA ALA A 87 16.33 -12.18 7.57
C ALA A 87 16.19 -13.37 6.58
N PRO A 88 17.23 -14.21 6.40
CA PRO A 88 17.27 -15.25 5.38
C PRO A 88 16.59 -16.57 5.79
N HIS A 89 15.95 -16.62 6.97
CA HIS A 89 15.26 -17.82 7.46
C HIS A 89 14.01 -17.44 8.25
N PRO A 90 12.94 -18.23 8.19
CA PRO A 90 11.72 -18.01 8.97
C PRO A 90 11.92 -18.38 10.47
N PRO A 91 10.99 -18.00 11.36
CA PRO A 91 11.01 -18.37 12.77
C PRO A 91 11.01 -19.90 13.00
N GLN A 92 11.51 -20.34 14.15
CA GLN A 92 11.51 -21.76 14.49
C GLN A 92 10.07 -22.29 14.63
N GLY A 93 9.76 -23.39 13.93
CA GLY A 93 8.44 -24.02 13.94
C GLY A 93 7.48 -23.48 12.87
N ALA A 94 7.89 -22.46 12.09
CA ALA A 94 7.13 -21.97 10.95
C ALA A 94 6.94 -23.06 9.89
N LYS A 95 5.69 -23.28 9.45
CA LYS A 95 5.35 -24.26 8.40
C LYS A 95 4.99 -23.54 7.12
N VAL A 96 5.58 -23.94 5.99
CA VAL A 96 5.23 -23.37 4.67
C VAL A 96 3.76 -23.64 4.37
N ALA A 97 3.01 -22.59 4.04
CA ALA A 97 1.62 -22.62 3.61
C ALA A 97 1.48 -22.36 2.10
N ALA A 98 2.33 -21.50 1.53
CA ALA A 98 2.44 -21.29 0.09
C ALA A 98 3.86 -20.84 -0.30
N SER A 99 4.20 -21.01 -1.58
CA SER A 99 5.44 -20.48 -2.17
C SER A 99 5.19 -20.11 -3.62
N TYR A 100 5.75 -18.98 -4.05
CA TYR A 100 5.57 -18.42 -5.39
C TYR A 100 6.68 -17.41 -5.70
N GLU A 101 6.81 -17.05 -6.98
CA GLU A 101 7.72 -16.00 -7.45
C GLU A 101 6.92 -14.72 -7.78
N ILE A 102 7.55 -13.56 -7.57
CA ILE A 102 7.03 -12.24 -7.93
C ILE A 102 8.14 -11.45 -8.63
N ASP A 103 7.94 -11.07 -9.90
CA ASP A 103 8.97 -10.45 -10.75
C ASP A 103 10.26 -11.31 -10.78
N THR A 104 11.23 -10.98 -9.91
CA THR A 104 12.54 -11.61 -9.79
C THR A 104 12.85 -12.15 -8.38
N ALA A 105 11.87 -12.11 -7.46
CA ALA A 105 12.02 -12.49 -6.06
C ALA A 105 11.12 -13.66 -5.64
N SER A 106 11.67 -14.57 -4.84
CA SER A 106 10.93 -15.70 -4.27
C SER A 106 10.20 -15.28 -2.99
N VAL A 107 8.99 -15.80 -2.79
CA VAL A 107 8.17 -15.56 -1.61
C VAL A 107 7.70 -16.88 -1.00
N HIS A 108 7.89 -17.01 0.31
CA HIS A 108 7.36 -18.13 1.09
C HIS A 108 6.45 -17.61 2.21
N ILE A 109 5.19 -18.03 2.20
CA ILE A 109 4.23 -17.73 3.27
C ILE A 109 4.28 -18.89 4.26
N HIS A 110 4.48 -18.59 5.54
CA HIS A 110 4.44 -19.58 6.61
C HIS A 110 3.31 -19.31 7.60
N THR A 111 2.74 -20.38 8.17
CA THR A 111 1.96 -20.33 9.40
C THR A 111 2.87 -20.52 10.60
N LEU A 112 2.60 -19.77 11.67
CA LEU A 112 3.31 -19.82 12.94
C LEU A 112 2.49 -20.59 13.98
N VAL A 113 3.15 -21.40 14.80
CA VAL A 113 2.45 -22.25 15.79
C VAL A 113 1.95 -21.38 16.94
N ASN A 114 0.64 -21.43 17.20
CA ASN A 114 -0.08 -20.65 18.23
C ASN A 114 -0.15 -19.12 17.97
N GLU A 115 0.15 -18.65 16.77
CA GLU A 115 -0.04 -17.24 16.40
C GLU A 115 -1.15 -17.09 15.35
N THR A 116 -1.84 -15.96 15.37
CA THR A 116 -2.89 -15.61 14.39
C THR A 116 -2.35 -14.95 13.12
N GLU A 117 -1.07 -14.58 13.12
CA GLU A 117 -0.39 -13.91 12.02
C GLU A 117 0.50 -14.89 11.26
N GLY A 118 0.60 -14.70 9.95
CA GLY A 118 1.54 -15.43 9.11
C GLY A 118 2.93 -14.79 9.15
N TYR A 119 3.88 -15.49 8.56
CA TYR A 119 5.22 -14.97 8.27
C TYR A 119 5.42 -14.90 6.76
N TYR A 120 5.68 -13.70 6.24
CA TYR A 120 6.02 -13.47 4.84
C TYR A 120 7.55 -13.41 4.71
N LEU A 121 8.15 -14.48 4.19
CA LEU A 121 9.56 -14.54 3.89
C LEU A 121 9.77 -14.08 2.45
N LEU A 122 10.27 -12.87 2.27
CA LEU A 122 10.74 -12.36 0.98
C LEU A 122 12.21 -12.73 0.78
N GLU A 123 12.57 -13.26 -0.38
CA GLU A 123 13.97 -13.51 -0.74
C GLU A 123 14.33 -12.72 -2.02
N PRO A 124 14.65 -11.41 -1.91
CA PRO A 124 14.98 -10.61 -3.07
C PRO A 124 16.27 -11.10 -3.74
N PRO A 125 16.38 -11.09 -5.08
CA PRO A 125 17.56 -11.56 -5.80
C PRO A 125 18.83 -10.80 -5.38
N GLU A 126 18.70 -9.50 -5.08
CA GLU A 126 19.81 -8.64 -4.70
C GLU A 126 20.47 -9.00 -3.35
N TYR A 127 19.81 -9.79 -2.50
CA TYR A 127 20.41 -10.35 -1.27
C TYR A 127 21.17 -11.67 -1.53
N ARG A 128 21.04 -12.25 -2.72
CA ARG A 128 21.73 -13.46 -3.18
C ARG A 128 22.94 -13.16 -4.06
N TYR A 129 23.11 -11.92 -4.52
CA TYR A 129 24.26 -11.47 -5.32
C TYR A 129 25.60 -11.76 -4.63
N SER A 130 26.58 -12.14 -5.44
CA SER A 130 27.97 -12.30 -5.05
C SER A 130 28.58 -10.97 -4.61
N THR A 131 29.71 -11.04 -3.90
CA THR A 131 30.48 -9.86 -3.47
C THR A 131 30.92 -9.00 -4.67
N GLU A 132 31.20 -9.62 -5.82
CA GLU A 132 31.65 -8.94 -7.03
C GLU A 132 30.51 -8.15 -7.68
N GLU A 133 29.33 -8.77 -7.82
CA GLU A 133 28.12 -8.11 -8.33
C GLU A 133 27.67 -6.94 -7.44
N VAL A 134 27.68 -7.12 -6.11
CA VAL A 134 27.42 -6.02 -5.15
C VAL A 134 28.42 -4.88 -5.34
N ALA A 135 29.70 -5.20 -5.57
CA ALA A 135 30.75 -4.19 -5.81
C ALA A 135 30.66 -3.52 -7.20
N LEU A 136 29.96 -4.11 -8.18
CA LEU A 136 29.62 -3.48 -9.46
C LEU A 136 28.46 -2.49 -9.30
N VAL A 137 27.37 -2.89 -8.62
CA VAL A 137 26.22 -2.01 -8.33
C VAL A 137 26.66 -0.79 -7.50
N GLU A 138 27.48 -0.99 -6.47
CA GLU A 138 28.10 0.10 -5.69
C GLU A 138 28.94 1.06 -6.53
N HIS A 139 29.73 0.51 -7.45
CA HIS A 139 30.58 1.33 -8.30
C HIS A 139 29.73 2.18 -9.25
N ALA A 140 28.74 1.60 -9.91
CA ALA A 140 27.80 2.31 -10.77
C ALA A 140 27.03 3.38 -9.98
N ARG A 141 26.50 3.05 -8.79
CA ARG A 141 25.84 4.03 -7.89
C ARG A 141 26.74 5.21 -7.55
N ARG A 142 28.01 4.96 -7.22
CA ARG A 142 28.96 6.04 -6.91
C ARG A 142 29.26 6.91 -8.13
N ARG A 143 29.47 6.30 -9.30
CA ARG A 143 29.65 7.03 -10.57
C ARG A 143 28.44 7.88 -10.92
N LEU A 144 27.21 7.39 -10.72
CA LEU A 144 26.00 8.21 -10.92
C LEU A 144 25.92 9.43 -9.99
N LEU A 145 26.42 9.33 -8.75
CA LEU A 145 26.48 10.45 -7.81
C LEU A 145 27.62 11.44 -8.12
N GLU A 146 28.71 10.97 -8.73
CA GLU A 146 29.85 11.79 -9.18
C GLU A 146 29.59 12.48 -10.54
N GLU A 147 28.90 11.79 -11.45
CA GLU A 147 28.58 12.23 -12.82
C GLU A 147 27.17 12.83 -12.95
N ALA A 148 26.52 13.15 -11.83
CA ALA A 148 25.13 13.64 -11.79
C ALA A 148 24.98 14.84 -12.74
N PRO A 149 24.27 14.70 -13.87
CA PRO A 149 24.37 15.64 -14.98
C PRO A 149 23.59 16.92 -14.68
N GLU A 150 24.21 18.07 -14.95
CA GLU A 150 23.65 19.40 -14.65
C GLU A 150 22.38 19.72 -15.48
N ASP A 151 22.23 19.11 -16.67
CA ASP A 151 21.24 19.48 -17.70
C ASP A 151 20.23 18.38 -18.09
N VAL A 152 20.10 17.26 -17.37
CA VAL A 152 19.06 16.27 -17.75
C VAL A 152 17.68 16.77 -17.34
N GLN A 153 16.90 17.15 -18.36
CA GLN A 153 15.47 17.46 -18.25
C GLN A 153 14.67 16.18 -17.96
N VAL A 154 14.64 15.80 -16.68
CA VAL A 154 13.73 14.77 -16.18
C VAL A 154 12.53 15.44 -15.52
N GLU A 155 11.33 15.20 -16.05
CA GLU A 155 10.10 15.79 -15.54
C GLU A 155 9.36 14.87 -14.54
N THR A 156 9.64 13.56 -14.58
CA THR A 156 8.92 12.54 -13.80
C THR A 156 9.85 11.50 -13.14
N PRO A 157 9.50 10.95 -11.95
CA PRO A 157 10.27 9.89 -11.31
C PRO A 157 10.48 8.64 -12.19
N ALA A 158 9.49 8.30 -13.03
CA ALA A 158 9.59 7.19 -13.98
C ALA A 158 10.71 7.39 -15.01
N GLN A 159 10.85 8.61 -15.56
CA GLN A 159 11.97 8.94 -16.45
C GLN A 159 13.32 8.90 -15.71
N VAL A 160 13.39 9.31 -14.42
CA VAL A 160 14.62 9.19 -13.60
C VAL A 160 15.05 7.73 -13.52
N ARG A 161 14.10 6.83 -13.22
CA ARG A 161 14.35 5.38 -13.15
C ARG A 161 14.92 4.82 -14.45
N VAL A 162 14.27 5.10 -15.59
CA VAL A 162 14.72 4.63 -16.91
C VAL A 162 16.13 5.14 -17.24
N TRP A 163 16.43 6.40 -16.92
CA TRP A 163 17.77 6.97 -17.12
C TRP A 163 18.83 6.29 -16.23
N VAL A 164 18.54 6.09 -14.94
CA VAL A 164 19.42 5.37 -14.00
C VAL A 164 19.67 3.94 -14.45
N GLU A 165 18.65 3.24 -14.92
CA GLU A 165 18.78 1.86 -15.40
C GLU A 165 19.63 1.79 -16.68
N HIS A 166 19.38 2.65 -17.68
CA HIS A 166 20.17 2.69 -18.91
C HIS A 166 21.65 3.05 -18.65
N ARG A 167 21.92 4.11 -17.88
CA ARG A 167 23.29 4.50 -17.52
C ARG A 167 23.95 3.46 -16.61
N GLY A 168 23.15 2.78 -15.80
CA GLY A 168 23.55 1.62 -15.00
C GLY A 168 24.07 0.46 -15.85
N GLU A 169 23.37 0.07 -16.92
CA GLU A 169 23.83 -0.99 -17.84
C GLU A 169 25.23 -0.69 -18.39
N GLU A 170 25.49 0.55 -18.80
CA GLU A 170 26.79 0.99 -19.34
C GLU A 170 27.92 0.90 -18.29
N LEU A 171 27.70 1.51 -17.12
CA LEU A 171 28.68 1.58 -16.03
C LEU A 171 28.99 0.18 -15.46
N ILE A 172 27.98 -0.66 -15.29
CA ILE A 172 28.13 -2.03 -14.78
C ILE A 172 28.87 -2.90 -15.81
N ALA A 173 28.51 -2.81 -17.10
CA ALA A 173 29.21 -3.56 -18.16
C ALA A 173 30.66 -3.12 -18.34
N GLN A 174 30.97 -1.82 -18.17
CA GLN A 174 32.35 -1.33 -18.17
C GLN A 174 33.13 -1.89 -16.98
N ALA A 175 32.62 -1.70 -15.75
CA ALA A 175 33.31 -2.12 -14.55
C ALA A 175 33.50 -3.66 -14.46
N ALA A 176 32.57 -4.44 -15.00
CA ALA A 176 32.71 -5.90 -15.10
C ALA A 176 33.89 -6.30 -16.00
N ARG A 177 34.01 -5.65 -17.19
CA ARG A 177 35.15 -5.88 -18.10
C ARG A 177 36.49 -5.46 -17.51
N GLU A 178 36.54 -4.30 -16.86
CA GLU A 178 37.76 -3.78 -16.24
C GLU A 178 38.26 -4.64 -15.06
N ARG A 179 37.34 -5.27 -14.33
CA ARG A 179 37.64 -6.11 -13.16
C ARG A 179 37.73 -7.61 -13.48
N GLY A 180 37.37 -8.04 -14.68
CA GLY A 180 37.33 -9.44 -15.07
C GLY A 180 36.24 -10.27 -14.37
N VAL A 181 35.13 -9.62 -13.97
CA VAL A 181 34.00 -10.30 -13.32
C VAL A 181 33.20 -11.08 -14.36
N ASP A 182 33.06 -12.40 -14.16
CA ASP A 182 32.20 -13.23 -15.00
C ASP A 182 30.73 -13.06 -14.61
N LEU A 183 29.95 -12.50 -15.54
CA LEU A 183 28.51 -12.28 -15.38
C LEU A 183 27.65 -13.30 -16.15
N GLY A 184 28.25 -14.38 -16.67
CA GLY A 184 27.52 -15.50 -17.25
C GLY A 184 28.27 -16.22 -18.38
N PRO A 185 27.88 -17.48 -18.69
CA PRO A 185 28.59 -18.36 -19.60
C PRO A 185 28.59 -17.91 -21.07
N ASP A 186 27.68 -17.00 -21.45
CA ASP A 186 27.59 -16.44 -22.79
C ASP A 186 27.17 -14.96 -22.77
N ARG A 187 27.24 -14.30 -23.94
CA ARG A 187 26.91 -12.88 -24.11
C ARG A 187 25.46 -12.52 -23.77
N THR A 188 24.53 -13.45 -23.93
CA THR A 188 23.11 -13.25 -23.62
C THR A 188 22.90 -13.31 -22.12
N ALA A 189 23.48 -14.29 -21.44
CA ALA A 189 23.48 -14.38 -19.97
C ALA A 189 24.11 -13.14 -19.34
N GLN A 190 25.30 -12.74 -19.81
CA GLN A 190 26.00 -11.52 -19.34
C GLN A 190 25.14 -10.26 -19.51
N ARG A 191 24.47 -10.09 -20.65
CA ARG A 191 23.59 -8.93 -20.89
C ARG A 191 22.36 -8.97 -19.97
N THR A 192 21.79 -10.13 -19.71
CA THR A 192 20.67 -10.30 -18.78
C THR A 192 21.10 -9.97 -17.35
N GLN A 193 22.28 -10.42 -16.92
CA GLN A 193 22.80 -10.12 -15.58
C GLN A 193 23.11 -8.63 -15.41
N VAL A 194 23.76 -7.99 -16.37
CA VAL A 194 23.99 -6.53 -16.38
C VAL A 194 22.67 -5.78 -16.22
N ARG A 195 21.62 -6.19 -16.96
CA ARG A 195 20.27 -5.61 -16.85
C ARG A 195 19.64 -5.80 -15.48
N GLN A 196 19.78 -6.97 -14.88
CA GLN A 196 19.24 -7.24 -13.53
C GLN A 196 19.95 -6.40 -12.46
N LEU A 197 21.28 -6.25 -12.56
CA LEU A 197 22.06 -5.37 -11.68
C LEU A 197 21.71 -3.88 -11.89
N ALA A 198 21.45 -3.46 -13.14
CA ALA A 198 21.01 -2.11 -13.47
C ALA A 198 19.58 -1.82 -12.97
N ALA A 199 18.64 -2.76 -13.12
CA ALA A 199 17.30 -2.66 -12.55
C ALA A 199 17.33 -2.61 -11.01
N THR A 200 18.28 -3.30 -10.38
CA THR A 200 18.55 -3.16 -8.93
C THR A 200 19.04 -1.76 -8.59
N LEU A 201 19.97 -1.21 -9.38
CA LEU A 201 20.44 0.16 -9.21
C LEU A 201 19.30 1.19 -9.32
N GLY A 202 18.41 1.03 -10.30
CA GLY A 202 17.17 1.83 -10.44
C GLY A 202 16.28 1.74 -9.20
N ARG A 203 15.95 0.51 -8.78
CA ARG A 203 15.12 0.19 -7.60
C ARG A 203 15.62 0.84 -6.31
N TYR A 204 16.93 0.93 -6.10
CA TYR A 204 17.52 1.53 -4.89
C TYR A 204 17.90 3.01 -5.00
N THR A 205 17.93 3.58 -6.21
CA THR A 205 18.32 5.00 -6.42
C THR A 205 17.10 5.88 -6.68
N ALA A 206 16.26 5.50 -7.65
CA ALA A 206 15.02 6.20 -7.98
C ALA A 206 13.78 5.56 -7.29
N GLY A 207 13.85 4.26 -7.03
CA GLY A 207 12.74 3.45 -6.52
C GLY A 207 12.58 3.36 -5.00
N LEU A 208 11.72 2.44 -4.54
CA LEU A 208 11.43 2.19 -3.12
C LEU A 208 12.25 1.02 -2.51
N GLY A 209 13.32 0.58 -3.16
CA GLY A 209 14.18 -0.50 -2.69
C GLY A 209 13.43 -1.82 -2.51
N VAL A 210 13.64 -2.50 -1.39
CA VAL A 210 12.98 -3.78 -1.08
C VAL A 210 11.45 -3.66 -1.04
N ILE A 211 10.92 -2.48 -0.69
CA ILE A 211 9.47 -2.27 -0.57
C ILE A 211 8.76 -2.42 -1.93
N GLU A 212 9.44 -2.17 -3.06
CA GLU A 212 8.84 -2.43 -4.39
C GLU A 212 8.42 -3.88 -4.57
N HIS A 213 9.22 -4.85 -4.08
CA HIS A 213 8.86 -6.27 -4.17
C HIS A 213 7.57 -6.58 -3.38
N LEU A 214 7.30 -5.88 -2.27
CA LEU A 214 6.05 -6.04 -1.54
C LEU A 214 4.86 -5.39 -2.25
N LEU A 215 5.08 -4.27 -2.95
CA LEU A 215 4.02 -3.54 -3.64
C LEU A 215 3.66 -4.15 -4.99
N THR A 216 4.62 -4.77 -5.69
CA THR A 216 4.37 -5.47 -6.95
C THR A 216 3.56 -6.76 -6.77
N ASP A 217 3.70 -7.46 -5.63
CA ASP A 217 2.92 -8.67 -5.33
C ASP A 217 1.40 -8.41 -5.40
N PRO A 218 0.66 -9.00 -6.36
CA PRO A 218 -0.79 -8.83 -6.48
C PRO A 218 -1.58 -9.36 -5.26
N ARG A 219 -0.95 -10.11 -4.36
CA ARG A 219 -1.57 -10.60 -3.12
C ARG A 219 -1.47 -9.61 -1.97
N VAL A 220 -0.59 -8.61 -2.02
CA VAL A 220 -0.46 -7.60 -0.95
C VAL A 220 -1.45 -6.45 -1.17
N GLN A 221 -2.20 -6.08 -0.12
CA GLN A 221 -3.17 -4.97 -0.14
C GLN A 221 -2.68 -3.74 0.63
N ASP A 222 -2.06 -3.94 1.79
CA ASP A 222 -1.47 -2.86 2.59
C ASP A 222 -0.05 -3.26 3.05
N VAL A 223 0.89 -2.31 3.05
CA VAL A 223 2.25 -2.46 3.60
C VAL A 223 2.49 -1.37 4.63
N TYR A 224 2.99 -1.75 5.81
CA TYR A 224 3.14 -0.85 6.95
C TYR A 224 4.55 -0.92 7.56
N ILE A 225 5.12 0.25 7.78
CA ILE A 225 6.45 0.46 8.34
C ILE A 225 6.31 1.31 9.60
N ASP A 226 6.17 0.65 10.76
CA ASP A 226 5.94 1.32 12.04
C ASP A 226 7.24 1.79 12.70
N ALA A 227 7.22 3.02 13.22
CA ALA A 227 8.34 3.56 14.00
C ALA A 227 8.49 2.86 15.37
N PRO A 228 9.71 2.46 15.80
CA PRO A 228 10.99 2.56 15.10
C PRO A 228 11.22 1.38 14.12
N ALA A 229 11.42 1.69 12.84
CA ALA A 229 11.44 0.70 11.74
C ALA A 229 12.63 -0.29 11.75
N ASP A 230 13.66 -0.04 12.56
CA ASP A 230 14.80 -0.93 12.77
C ASP A 230 14.47 -2.06 13.79
N THR A 231 13.60 -1.73 14.75
CA THR A 231 13.12 -2.60 15.82
C THR A 231 11.82 -3.33 15.47
N ASN A 232 10.93 -2.71 14.68
CA ASN A 232 9.70 -3.31 14.18
C ASN A 232 9.93 -3.97 12.81
N PRO A 233 9.42 -5.19 12.55
CA PRO A 233 9.36 -5.71 11.19
C PRO A 233 8.35 -4.91 10.37
N VAL A 234 8.55 -4.81 9.06
CA VAL A 234 7.48 -4.40 8.13
C VAL A 234 6.35 -5.42 8.24
N HIS A 235 5.11 -4.95 8.35
CA HIS A 235 3.93 -5.81 8.41
C HIS A 235 3.02 -5.55 7.21
N ILE A 236 2.29 -6.57 6.77
CA ILE A 236 1.48 -6.52 5.56
C ILE A 236 0.08 -7.11 5.79
N ILE A 237 -0.88 -6.63 5.01
CA ILE A 237 -2.19 -7.26 4.84
C ILE A 237 -2.23 -7.90 3.45
N MET A 238 -2.54 -9.19 3.41
CA MET A 238 -2.72 -9.92 2.15
C MET A 238 -4.19 -10.08 1.81
N GLY A 239 -4.51 -9.90 0.53
CA GLY A 239 -5.72 -10.41 -0.09
C GLY A 239 -5.64 -11.91 -0.32
N SER A 240 -6.81 -12.53 -0.49
CA SER A 240 -6.94 -13.95 -0.85
C SER A 240 -7.70 -14.01 -2.18
N PRO A 241 -7.02 -13.82 -3.33
CA PRO A 241 -7.67 -13.78 -4.64
C PRO A 241 -8.29 -15.13 -5.01
N ASP A 242 -7.65 -16.24 -4.59
CA ASP A 242 -8.01 -17.60 -4.98
C ASP A 242 -8.85 -18.34 -3.91
N GLY A 243 -9.38 -17.61 -2.92
CA GLY A 243 -10.07 -18.20 -1.76
C GLY A 243 -9.18 -18.94 -0.75
N ALA A 244 -7.95 -19.29 -1.15
CA ALA A 244 -6.96 -20.02 -0.35
C ALA A 244 -6.84 -19.52 1.10
N ASP A 245 -6.73 -20.47 2.04
CA ASP A 245 -6.66 -20.21 3.49
C ASP A 245 -5.25 -19.77 3.93
N LEU A 246 -4.79 -18.66 3.34
CA LEU A 246 -3.55 -17.99 3.72
C LEU A 246 -3.83 -16.95 4.82
N PRO A 247 -2.88 -16.73 5.76
CA PRO A 247 -3.01 -15.68 6.76
C PRO A 247 -3.22 -14.30 6.10
N SER A 248 -4.28 -13.59 6.48
CA SER A 248 -4.58 -12.26 5.91
C SER A 248 -3.70 -11.14 6.47
N ARG A 249 -2.95 -11.41 7.55
CA ARG A 249 -1.97 -10.52 8.16
C ARG A 249 -0.67 -11.27 8.31
N CYS A 250 0.43 -10.66 7.90
CA CYS A 250 1.76 -11.23 8.06
C CYS A 250 2.75 -10.20 8.59
N ILE A 251 3.62 -10.64 9.49
CA ILE A 251 4.92 -9.97 9.70
C ILE A 251 5.90 -10.44 8.63
N THR A 252 6.77 -9.55 8.17
CA THR A 252 7.80 -9.88 7.17
C THR A 252 9.16 -10.16 7.82
N ASN A 253 10.10 -10.64 7.00
CA ASN A 253 11.53 -10.71 7.34
C ASN A 253 12.29 -9.38 7.15
N ILE A 254 11.61 -8.28 6.81
CA ILE A 254 12.20 -6.99 6.38
C ILE A 254 12.17 -5.97 7.52
N ARG A 255 13.27 -5.21 7.68
CA ARG A 255 13.41 -4.09 8.62
C ARG A 255 14.27 -2.99 8.03
N LEU A 256 13.90 -1.74 8.26
CA LEU A 256 14.57 -0.58 7.65
C LEU A 256 15.37 0.15 8.71
N SER A 257 16.63 0.51 8.43
CA SER A 257 17.34 1.42 9.32
C SER A 257 16.78 2.84 9.20
N GLN A 258 17.06 3.69 10.19
CA GLN A 258 16.63 5.09 10.18
C GLN A 258 17.07 5.84 8.90
N PRO A 259 18.34 5.73 8.42
CA PRO A 259 18.74 6.26 7.12
C PRO A 259 17.95 5.76 5.90
N GLU A 260 17.49 4.50 5.88
CA GLU A 260 16.65 3.99 4.77
C GLU A 260 15.28 4.66 4.77
N VAL A 261 14.66 4.80 5.95
CA VAL A 261 13.35 5.48 6.10
C VAL A 261 13.47 6.96 5.70
N GLU A 262 14.55 7.63 6.10
CA GLU A 262 14.82 9.02 5.70
C GLU A 262 15.04 9.15 4.18
N GLY A 263 15.76 8.20 3.56
CA GLY A 263 15.95 8.13 2.11
C GLY A 263 14.65 7.90 1.35
N LEU A 264 13.79 6.98 1.81
CA LEU A 264 12.45 6.76 1.25
C LEU A 264 11.60 8.02 1.33
N VAL A 265 11.55 8.69 2.49
CA VAL A 265 10.80 9.94 2.64
C VAL A 265 11.35 11.05 1.75
N ALA A 266 12.67 11.16 1.57
CA ALA A 266 13.25 12.12 0.64
C ALA A 266 12.76 11.90 -0.79
N ARG A 267 12.74 10.64 -1.26
CA ARG A 267 12.23 10.28 -2.60
C ARG A 267 10.72 10.54 -2.73
N LEU A 268 9.92 10.18 -1.73
CA LEU A 268 8.48 10.45 -1.71
C LEU A 268 8.14 11.95 -1.69
N ARG A 269 8.91 12.77 -0.96
CA ARG A 269 8.79 14.24 -0.99
C ARG A 269 9.11 14.83 -2.36
N HIS A 270 10.13 14.30 -3.04
CA HIS A 270 10.49 14.75 -4.36
C HIS A 270 9.42 14.39 -5.40
N ALA A 271 8.99 13.12 -5.44
CA ALA A 271 7.96 12.62 -6.35
C ALA A 271 6.61 13.35 -6.18
N SER A 272 6.20 13.61 -4.93
CA SER A 272 4.93 14.28 -4.63
C SER A 272 4.94 15.80 -4.76
N GLY A 273 6.13 16.43 -4.81
CA GLY A 273 6.29 17.88 -4.65
C GLY A 273 5.81 18.43 -3.29
N ARG A 274 5.43 17.57 -2.33
CA ARG A 274 4.79 17.98 -1.07
C ARG A 274 5.81 18.14 0.07
N PRO A 275 5.71 19.19 0.90
CA PRO A 275 6.59 19.39 2.03
C PRO A 275 6.27 18.42 3.18
N PHE A 276 7.32 17.99 3.88
CA PHE A 276 7.25 17.17 5.10
C PHE A 276 8.26 17.71 6.11
N SER A 277 7.81 18.10 7.29
CA SER A 277 8.61 18.77 8.33
C SER A 277 7.93 18.63 9.70
N GLU A 278 8.54 19.10 10.79
CA GLU A 278 7.86 19.08 12.10
C GLU A 278 6.60 19.97 12.15
N ALA A 279 6.55 21.02 11.33
CA ALA A 279 5.37 21.88 11.17
C ALA A 279 4.28 21.24 10.28
N ARG A 280 4.66 20.37 9.33
CA ARG A 280 3.74 19.54 8.54
C ARG A 280 4.17 18.07 8.62
N PRO A 281 3.85 17.38 9.74
CA PRO A 281 4.42 16.07 10.07
C PRO A 281 3.71 14.91 9.36
N TYR A 282 3.17 15.15 8.17
CA TYR A 282 2.49 14.17 7.33
C TYR A 282 2.73 14.48 5.85
N LEU A 283 2.70 13.45 5.01
CA LEU A 283 2.75 13.53 3.56
C LEU A 283 1.85 12.44 2.98
N GLU A 284 1.12 12.76 1.91
CA GLU A 284 0.31 11.78 1.17
C GLU A 284 0.60 11.92 -0.32
N HIS A 285 0.65 10.81 -1.05
CA HIS A 285 0.89 10.78 -2.49
C HIS A 285 0.34 9.49 -3.11
N ASP A 286 -0.12 9.56 -4.35
CA ASP A 286 -0.50 8.39 -5.15
C ASP A 286 0.71 7.99 -6.01
N LEU A 287 1.11 6.71 -5.92
CA LEU A 287 2.20 6.13 -6.71
C LEU A 287 1.57 5.33 -7.85
N GLU A 288 1.34 6.03 -8.97
CA GLU A 288 0.64 5.50 -10.15
C GLU A 288 1.37 4.27 -10.73
N ASP A 289 2.70 4.30 -10.76
CA ASP A 289 3.58 3.23 -11.25
C ASP A 289 3.53 1.93 -10.42
N LEU A 290 3.27 2.06 -9.11
CA LEU A 290 3.12 0.95 -8.16
C LEU A 290 1.66 0.69 -7.78
N ASN A 291 0.71 1.35 -8.48
CA ASN A 291 -0.73 1.32 -8.24
C ASN A 291 -1.08 1.36 -6.74
N SER A 292 -0.47 2.29 -5.99
CA SER A 292 -0.57 2.36 -4.53
C SER A 292 -0.53 3.79 -3.99
N ARG A 293 -1.42 4.15 -3.06
CA ARG A 293 -1.31 5.38 -2.27
C ARG A 293 -0.35 5.17 -1.10
N VAL A 294 0.47 6.18 -0.80
CA VAL A 294 1.32 6.24 0.40
C VAL A 294 0.92 7.38 1.32
N THR A 295 0.90 7.11 2.62
CA THR A 295 0.79 8.09 3.70
C THR A 295 2.01 7.93 4.63
N VAL A 296 2.74 9.02 4.83
CA VAL A 296 3.90 9.13 5.72
C VAL A 296 3.51 10.01 6.91
N ILE A 297 3.93 9.64 8.13
CA ILE A 297 3.83 10.50 9.33
C ILE A 297 5.18 10.60 10.03
N GLY A 298 5.47 11.76 10.64
CA GLY A 298 6.71 12.06 11.35
C GLY A 298 6.48 12.74 12.70
N ARG A 299 7.55 13.19 13.35
CA ARG A 299 7.46 13.99 14.59
C ARG A 299 6.85 15.36 14.31
N PRO A 300 6.04 15.94 15.22
CA PRO A 300 5.67 15.40 16.54
C PRO A 300 4.51 14.38 16.52
N LEU A 301 3.80 14.23 15.40
CA LEU A 301 2.62 13.34 15.27
C LEU A 301 2.92 11.86 15.56
N SER A 302 4.11 11.40 15.19
CA SER A 302 4.65 10.07 15.52
C SER A 302 5.91 10.23 16.39
N PRO A 303 5.80 10.15 17.73
CA PRO A 303 6.93 10.40 18.64
C PRO A 303 8.10 9.43 18.47
N SER A 304 7.79 8.15 18.17
CA SER A 304 8.77 7.06 18.02
C SER A 304 9.64 7.17 16.76
N GLY A 305 9.36 8.10 15.85
CA GLY A 305 10.06 8.27 14.57
C GLY A 305 9.09 8.28 13.39
N THR A 306 9.62 8.24 12.18
CA THR A 306 8.81 8.23 10.95
C THR A 306 8.13 6.88 10.74
N ALA A 307 6.83 6.89 10.42
CA ALA A 307 6.08 5.71 10.01
C ALA A 307 5.47 5.90 8.61
N ILE A 308 5.33 4.82 7.86
CA ILE A 308 4.85 4.83 6.48
C ILE A 308 3.80 3.73 6.29
N ALA A 309 2.69 4.06 5.64
CA ALA A 309 1.66 3.11 5.21
C ALA A 309 1.45 3.24 3.70
N PHE A 310 1.53 2.13 2.99
CA PHE A 310 1.14 1.99 1.58
C PHE A 310 -0.17 1.20 1.50
N ARG A 311 -1.07 1.61 0.61
CA ARG A 311 -2.30 0.90 0.26
C ARG A 311 -2.40 0.76 -1.24
N ARG A 312 -2.45 -0.48 -1.71
CA ARG A 312 -2.61 -0.82 -3.13
C ARG A 312 -4.04 -0.52 -3.60
N HIS A 313 -4.21 0.13 -4.74
CA HIS A 313 -5.50 0.22 -5.42
C HIS A 313 -5.85 -1.14 -6.06
N ALA A 314 -7.12 -1.39 -6.35
CA ALA A 314 -7.53 -2.67 -6.94
C ALA A 314 -7.22 -2.70 -8.45
N THR A 315 -6.15 -3.41 -8.86
CA THR A 315 -5.76 -3.58 -10.29
C THR A 315 -6.75 -4.39 -11.14
N ILE A 316 -7.77 -4.97 -10.53
CA ILE A 316 -8.79 -5.77 -11.23
C ILE A 316 -10.15 -5.24 -10.80
N PRO A 317 -10.92 -4.61 -11.71
CA PRO A 317 -12.26 -4.13 -11.42
C PRO A 317 -13.15 -5.24 -10.88
N TRP A 318 -13.81 -4.99 -9.76
CA TRP A 318 -14.88 -5.85 -9.27
C TRP A 318 -16.08 -5.76 -10.23
N THR A 319 -16.80 -6.85 -10.36
CA THR A 319 -18.03 -6.96 -11.17
C THR A 319 -19.05 -7.74 -10.35
N LEU A 320 -20.35 -7.59 -10.62
CA LEU A 320 -21.36 -8.38 -9.91
C LEU A 320 -21.11 -9.90 -10.02
N PRO A 321 -20.73 -10.48 -11.18
CA PRO A 321 -20.29 -11.88 -11.27
C PRO A 321 -19.10 -12.24 -10.36
N LYS A 322 -18.08 -11.39 -10.23
CA LYS A 322 -16.94 -11.64 -9.31
C LYS A 322 -17.37 -11.59 -7.86
N LEU A 323 -18.32 -10.72 -7.50
CA LEU A 323 -18.86 -10.62 -6.15
C LEU A 323 -19.78 -11.81 -5.79
N ILE A 324 -20.49 -12.38 -6.76
CA ILE A 324 -21.17 -13.68 -6.62
C ILE A 324 -20.14 -14.80 -6.39
N ALA A 325 -19.10 -14.88 -7.21
CA ALA A 325 -18.06 -15.91 -7.10
C ALA A 325 -17.24 -15.84 -5.78
N ALA A 326 -17.24 -14.68 -5.10
CA ALA A 326 -16.65 -14.49 -3.78
C ALA A 326 -17.63 -14.70 -2.61
N ASP A 327 -18.85 -15.20 -2.89
CA ASP A 327 -19.98 -15.32 -1.97
C ASP A 327 -20.36 -13.99 -1.26
N SER A 328 -19.99 -12.84 -1.84
CA SER A 328 -20.24 -11.53 -1.23
C SER A 328 -21.72 -11.15 -1.30
N LEU A 329 -22.41 -11.56 -2.37
CA LEU A 329 -23.86 -11.42 -2.54
C LEU A 329 -24.43 -12.55 -3.41
N SER A 330 -25.73 -12.80 -3.29
CA SER A 330 -26.42 -13.85 -4.07
C SER A 330 -26.70 -13.38 -5.51
N PRO A 331 -26.88 -14.31 -6.48
CA PRO A 331 -27.26 -13.96 -7.85
C PRO A 331 -28.56 -13.13 -7.94
N LEU A 332 -29.52 -13.37 -7.05
CA LEU A 332 -30.76 -12.59 -6.96
C LEU A 332 -30.49 -11.15 -6.49
N ALA A 333 -29.58 -10.96 -5.53
CA ALA A 333 -29.15 -9.64 -5.11
C ALA A 333 -28.39 -8.90 -6.22
N ALA A 334 -27.57 -9.60 -7.01
CA ALA A 334 -26.89 -9.03 -8.16
C ALA A 334 -27.90 -8.54 -9.22
N GLY A 335 -28.86 -9.39 -9.60
CA GLY A 335 -29.90 -9.02 -10.56
C GLY A 335 -30.74 -7.84 -10.08
N LEU A 336 -31.10 -7.80 -8.79
CA LEU A 336 -31.77 -6.65 -8.19
C LEU A 336 -30.94 -5.36 -8.29
N LEU A 337 -29.66 -5.41 -7.95
CA LEU A 337 -28.79 -4.23 -8.00
C LEU A 337 -28.53 -3.75 -9.43
N SER A 338 -28.35 -4.66 -10.38
CA SER A 338 -28.25 -4.37 -11.81
C SER A 338 -29.51 -3.66 -12.32
N PHE A 339 -30.70 -4.20 -12.02
CA PHE A 339 -31.99 -3.60 -12.34
C PHE A 339 -32.16 -2.19 -11.74
N LEU A 340 -31.75 -1.98 -10.48
CA LEU A 340 -31.83 -0.67 -9.84
C LEU A 340 -30.88 0.37 -10.48
N VAL A 341 -29.72 -0.04 -11.01
CA VAL A 341 -28.78 0.85 -11.70
C VAL A 341 -29.26 1.19 -13.11
N ASP A 342 -29.71 0.20 -13.87
CA ASP A 342 -30.32 0.40 -15.21
C ASP A 342 -31.55 1.32 -15.09
N GLY A 343 -32.37 1.08 -14.06
CA GLY A 343 -33.48 1.94 -13.63
C GLY A 343 -33.09 3.21 -12.87
N GLN A 344 -31.85 3.70 -13.02
CA GLN A 344 -31.41 5.03 -12.57
C GLN A 344 -31.69 5.39 -11.09
N SER A 345 -31.78 4.38 -10.21
CA SER A 345 -32.11 4.59 -8.80
C SER A 345 -31.00 5.31 -8.04
N THR A 346 -31.36 6.13 -7.05
CA THR A 346 -30.38 6.73 -6.14
C THR A 346 -29.95 5.72 -5.07
N ILE A 347 -28.72 5.22 -5.15
CA ILE A 347 -28.21 4.13 -4.29
C ILE A 347 -27.03 4.60 -3.42
N LEU A 348 -27.15 4.45 -2.10
CA LEU A 348 -26.03 4.65 -1.17
C LEU A 348 -25.42 3.30 -0.77
N VAL A 349 -24.12 3.14 -1.02
CA VAL A 349 -23.35 1.97 -0.60
C VAL A 349 -22.74 2.23 0.77
N ALA A 350 -23.31 1.61 1.79
CA ALA A 350 -22.93 1.75 3.18
C ALA A 350 -21.98 0.65 3.67
N GLY A 351 -21.29 0.89 4.77
CA GLY A 351 -20.44 -0.11 5.41
C GLY A 351 -19.29 0.48 6.24
N GLY A 352 -18.66 -0.39 7.04
CA GLY A 352 -17.45 -0.05 7.78
C GLY A 352 -16.21 0.16 6.89
N ARG A 353 -15.07 0.49 7.52
CA ARG A 353 -13.76 0.47 6.84
C ARG A 353 -13.41 -0.97 6.44
N GLY A 354 -12.86 -1.16 5.24
CA GLY A 354 -12.48 -2.48 4.71
C GLY A 354 -13.63 -3.40 4.27
N ALA A 355 -14.90 -2.98 4.43
CA ALA A 355 -16.08 -3.80 4.13
C ALA A 355 -16.33 -4.06 2.62
N GLY A 356 -15.63 -3.36 1.72
CA GLY A 356 -15.80 -3.50 0.26
C GLY A 356 -16.75 -2.49 -0.38
N LYS A 357 -16.97 -1.31 0.24
CA LYS A 357 -17.88 -0.27 -0.29
C LYS A 357 -17.51 0.17 -1.72
N THR A 358 -16.29 0.68 -1.93
CA THR A 358 -15.83 1.12 -3.26
C THR A 358 -15.78 -0.03 -4.25
N SER A 359 -15.47 -1.25 -3.79
CA SER A 359 -15.50 -2.46 -4.60
C SER A 359 -16.90 -2.79 -5.13
N LEU A 360 -17.95 -2.64 -4.30
CA LEU A 360 -19.33 -2.77 -4.77
C LEU A 360 -19.70 -1.60 -5.70
N LEU A 361 -19.35 -0.36 -5.34
CA LEU A 361 -19.66 0.80 -6.17
C LEU A 361 -19.06 0.67 -7.58
N GLY A 362 -17.78 0.32 -7.70
CA GLY A 362 -17.11 0.08 -8.98
C GLY A 362 -17.67 -1.11 -9.78
N ALA A 363 -18.27 -2.10 -9.10
CA ALA A 363 -19.02 -3.17 -9.76
C ALA A 363 -20.36 -2.65 -10.33
N LEU A 364 -21.09 -1.82 -9.57
CA LEU A 364 -22.34 -1.19 -10.02
C LEU A 364 -22.13 -0.25 -11.22
N LEU A 365 -20.95 0.39 -11.34
CA LEU A 365 -20.68 1.27 -12.49
C LEU A 365 -20.76 0.56 -13.84
N GLN A 366 -20.47 -0.74 -13.90
CA GLN A 366 -20.52 -1.53 -15.13
C GLN A 366 -21.93 -1.99 -15.48
N GLU A 367 -22.92 -1.79 -14.60
CA GLU A 367 -24.33 -2.09 -14.85
C GLU A 367 -25.07 -0.92 -15.53
N PHE A 368 -24.44 0.26 -15.64
CA PHE A 368 -24.99 1.37 -16.43
C PHE A 368 -25.00 1.07 -17.93
N PRO A 369 -26.01 1.54 -18.69
CA PRO A 369 -25.98 1.53 -20.15
C PRO A 369 -24.73 2.23 -20.70
N ARG A 370 -24.01 1.62 -21.65
CA ARG A 370 -22.75 2.18 -22.20
C ARG A 370 -22.85 3.59 -22.80
N GLY A 371 -24.06 3.99 -23.22
CA GLY A 371 -24.34 5.33 -23.73
C GLY A 371 -24.57 6.39 -22.64
N GLN A 372 -24.83 5.97 -21.40
CA GLN A 372 -24.99 6.85 -20.26
C GLN A 372 -23.66 7.52 -19.94
N ARG A 373 -23.68 8.85 -19.80
CA ARG A 373 -22.53 9.62 -19.30
C ARG A 373 -22.45 9.50 -17.79
N ILE A 374 -21.24 9.30 -17.26
CA ILE A 374 -20.96 9.09 -15.83
C ILE A 374 -19.83 10.05 -15.42
N LEU A 375 -19.98 10.72 -14.27
CA LEU A 375 -18.94 11.53 -13.64
C LEU A 375 -18.60 10.92 -12.27
N THR A 376 -17.33 10.60 -12.01
CA THR A 376 -16.87 10.21 -10.67
C THR A 376 -16.24 11.41 -9.96
N ILE A 377 -16.53 11.56 -8.67
CA ILE A 377 -15.96 12.60 -7.80
C ILE A 377 -15.32 11.90 -6.61
N GLU A 378 -13.99 11.94 -6.55
CA GLU A 378 -13.18 11.12 -5.64
C GLU A 378 -12.00 11.93 -5.11
N ASP A 379 -11.65 11.80 -3.82
CA ASP A 379 -10.43 12.40 -3.27
C ASP A 379 -9.19 11.50 -3.44
N THR A 380 -9.40 10.26 -3.83
CA THR A 380 -8.40 9.29 -4.27
C THR A 380 -9.07 8.42 -5.31
N LEU A 381 -8.46 8.30 -6.49
CA LEU A 381 -9.04 7.56 -7.61
C LEU A 381 -9.00 6.06 -7.27
N GLU A 382 -10.14 5.51 -6.86
CA GLU A 382 -10.34 4.09 -6.53
C GLU A 382 -11.28 3.39 -7.53
N LEU A 383 -12.09 4.15 -8.28
CA LEU A 383 -13.03 3.63 -9.27
C LEU A 383 -12.35 3.32 -10.63
N PRO A 384 -12.74 2.24 -11.33
CA PRO A 384 -12.04 1.70 -12.50
C PRO A 384 -12.35 2.46 -13.80
N VAL A 385 -12.07 3.76 -13.81
CA VAL A 385 -12.48 4.67 -14.91
C VAL A 385 -11.75 4.36 -16.21
N GLU A 386 -10.45 4.05 -16.17
CA GLU A 386 -9.64 3.76 -17.37
C GLU A 386 -10.03 2.42 -18.03
N GLU A 387 -10.29 1.38 -17.23
CA GLU A 387 -10.77 0.10 -17.74
C GLU A 387 -12.19 0.26 -18.32
N MET A 388 -13.06 1.04 -17.68
CA MET A 388 -14.39 1.34 -18.23
C MET A 388 -14.32 2.13 -19.54
N GLN A 389 -13.42 3.10 -19.66
CA GLN A 389 -13.19 3.81 -20.92
C GLN A 389 -12.69 2.87 -22.02
N THR A 390 -11.78 1.94 -21.70
CA THR A 390 -11.30 0.89 -22.61
C THR A 390 -12.42 -0.05 -23.06
N LEU A 391 -13.41 -0.32 -22.20
CA LEU A 391 -14.63 -1.07 -22.53
C LEU A 391 -15.71 -0.24 -23.26
N GLY A 392 -15.45 1.04 -23.53
CA GLY A 392 -16.25 1.94 -24.35
C GLY A 392 -17.28 2.81 -23.61
N TYR A 393 -17.32 2.75 -22.27
CA TYR A 393 -18.23 3.57 -21.44
C TYR A 393 -17.87 5.06 -21.50
N LYS A 394 -18.84 5.94 -21.19
CA LYS A 394 -18.66 7.40 -21.20
C LYS A 394 -18.43 7.95 -19.79
N VAL A 395 -17.31 7.54 -19.19
CA VAL A 395 -16.93 7.90 -17.80
C VAL A 395 -15.84 8.98 -17.79
N GLN A 396 -15.96 9.96 -16.90
CA GLN A 396 -14.92 10.95 -16.61
C GLN A 396 -14.67 11.04 -15.10
N ALA A 397 -13.41 10.91 -14.69
CA ALA A 397 -13.01 11.12 -13.30
C ALA A 397 -12.79 12.60 -12.98
N MET A 398 -13.12 13.00 -11.75
CA MET A 398 -12.84 14.31 -11.17
C MET A 398 -12.18 14.10 -9.79
N ARG A 399 -10.86 14.34 -9.70
CA ARG A 399 -10.14 14.27 -8.43
C ARG A 399 -10.36 15.54 -7.61
N VAL A 400 -10.66 15.40 -6.32
CA VAL A 400 -10.88 16.49 -5.37
C VAL A 400 -9.88 16.46 -4.22
N GLN A 401 -9.83 17.53 -3.43
CA GLN A 401 -8.93 17.66 -2.29
C GLN A 401 -9.17 16.56 -1.22
N SER A 402 -8.09 15.92 -0.76
CA SER A 402 -8.07 15.09 0.45
C SER A 402 -8.47 15.92 1.68
N THR A 403 -9.05 15.31 2.72
CA THR A 403 -9.35 16.02 3.98
C THR A 403 -8.12 16.61 4.68
N LEU A 404 -6.91 16.18 4.28
CA LEU A 404 -5.61 16.66 4.76
C LEU A 404 -4.86 17.49 3.68
N GLY A 405 -5.57 17.98 2.67
CA GLY A 405 -5.01 18.50 1.42
C GLY A 405 -4.23 19.81 1.53
N THR A 406 -3.59 20.14 0.41
CA THR A 406 -2.75 21.34 0.22
C THR A 406 -3.57 22.51 -0.34
N GLU A 407 -3.08 23.73 -0.19
CA GLU A 407 -3.59 24.88 -0.95
C GLU A 407 -3.51 24.60 -2.47
N GLY A 408 -4.58 24.92 -3.21
CA GLY A 408 -4.65 24.79 -4.68
C GLY A 408 -5.56 23.67 -5.22
N GLU A 409 -5.92 22.68 -4.42
CA GLU A 409 -6.86 21.62 -4.82
C GLU A 409 -8.33 22.02 -4.58
N MET A 410 -9.23 21.63 -5.49
CA MET A 410 -10.66 21.98 -5.42
C MET A 410 -11.41 21.12 -4.38
N SER A 411 -12.33 21.71 -3.62
CA SER A 411 -13.13 20.97 -2.64
C SER A 411 -14.17 20.05 -3.30
N ALA A 412 -14.61 19.02 -2.58
CA ALA A 412 -15.67 18.12 -3.07
C ALA A 412 -16.99 18.85 -3.37
N ASP A 413 -17.29 19.93 -2.65
CA ASP A 413 -18.51 20.74 -2.87
C ASP A 413 -18.40 21.54 -4.17
N ASP A 414 -17.25 22.17 -4.42
CA ASP A 414 -16.99 22.96 -5.63
C ASP A 414 -16.96 22.06 -6.89
N ALA A 415 -16.32 20.89 -6.78
CA ALA A 415 -16.27 19.90 -7.84
C ALA A 415 -17.67 19.37 -8.18
N LEU A 416 -18.53 19.15 -7.18
CA LEU A 416 -19.92 18.77 -7.39
C LEU A 416 -20.72 19.90 -8.06
N ARG A 417 -20.56 21.16 -7.62
CA ARG A 417 -21.17 22.33 -8.29
C ARG A 417 -20.73 22.47 -9.75
N LEU A 418 -19.51 22.06 -10.07
CA LEU A 418 -18.97 22.05 -11.43
C LEU A 418 -19.52 20.87 -12.24
N ALA A 419 -19.58 19.67 -11.67
CA ALA A 419 -20.16 18.47 -12.30
C ALA A 419 -21.62 18.69 -12.74
N LEU A 420 -22.42 19.36 -11.89
CA LEU A 420 -23.80 19.77 -12.20
C LEU A 420 -23.92 20.73 -13.41
N ARG A 421 -22.81 21.29 -13.91
CA ARG A 421 -22.75 22.14 -15.12
C ARG A 421 -22.23 21.41 -16.36
N LEU A 422 -21.75 20.17 -16.22
CA LEU A 422 -21.21 19.37 -17.34
C LEU A 422 -22.30 18.62 -18.14
N GLY A 423 -23.57 18.96 -17.90
CA GLY A 423 -24.73 18.36 -18.55
C GLY A 423 -25.30 17.18 -17.79
N ASP A 424 -26.27 16.48 -18.39
CA ASP A 424 -26.86 15.29 -17.80
C ASP A 424 -25.84 14.14 -17.75
N SER A 425 -25.58 13.63 -16.54
CA SER A 425 -24.62 12.56 -16.25
C SER A 425 -24.99 11.89 -14.95
N ALA A 426 -24.82 10.57 -14.85
CA ALA A 426 -24.89 9.90 -13.56
C ALA A 426 -23.75 10.40 -12.66
N LEU A 427 -24.05 10.82 -11.44
CA LEU A 427 -23.09 11.36 -10.48
C LEU A 427 -22.68 10.28 -9.48
N ILE A 428 -21.39 9.98 -9.43
CA ILE A 428 -20.80 8.95 -8.59
C ILE A 428 -19.87 9.61 -7.57
N LEU A 429 -20.17 9.51 -6.28
CA LEU A 429 -19.31 10.07 -5.23
C LEU A 429 -18.55 8.94 -4.51
N GLY A 430 -17.22 9.00 -4.54
CA GLY A 430 -16.35 8.01 -3.89
C GLY A 430 -16.65 7.85 -2.41
N GLU A 431 -16.81 8.96 -1.68
CA GLU A 431 -17.36 8.97 -0.32
C GLU A 431 -18.16 10.25 -0.05
N VAL A 432 -19.35 10.11 0.54
CA VAL A 432 -20.14 11.22 1.11
C VAL A 432 -19.81 11.37 2.60
N ARG A 433 -19.16 12.49 2.95
CA ARG A 433 -18.53 12.70 4.26
C ARG A 433 -18.71 14.08 4.89
N GLY A 434 -19.11 15.09 4.12
CA GLY A 434 -19.07 16.49 4.55
C GLY A 434 -20.05 17.40 3.78
N LYS A 435 -19.56 18.60 3.43
CA LYS A 435 -20.37 19.71 2.89
C LYS A 435 -21.04 19.36 1.55
N GLU A 436 -20.36 18.57 0.74
CA GLU A 436 -20.83 18.12 -0.58
C GLU A 436 -22.17 17.38 -0.51
N ALA A 437 -22.48 16.73 0.62
CA ALA A 437 -23.79 16.11 0.85
C ALA A 437 -24.94 17.12 0.72
N ARG A 438 -24.77 18.36 1.20
CA ARG A 438 -25.83 19.38 1.13
C ARG A 438 -26.13 19.76 -0.31
N THR A 439 -25.09 20.09 -1.08
CA THR A 439 -25.20 20.41 -2.50
C THR A 439 -25.78 19.24 -3.29
N LEU A 440 -25.42 17.99 -2.95
CA LEU A 440 -25.96 16.78 -3.59
C LEU A 440 -27.47 16.64 -3.35
N TYR A 441 -27.92 16.70 -2.09
CA TYR A 441 -29.33 16.57 -1.76
C TYR A 441 -30.18 17.76 -2.25
N GLU A 442 -29.62 18.97 -2.30
CA GLU A 442 -30.26 20.12 -2.93
C GLU A 442 -30.42 19.92 -4.45
N ALA A 443 -29.38 19.45 -5.15
CA ALA A 443 -29.43 19.15 -6.58
C ALA A 443 -30.40 18.02 -6.92
N MET A 444 -30.43 16.94 -6.15
CA MET A 444 -31.35 15.81 -6.36
C MET A 444 -32.81 16.24 -6.21
N ARG A 445 -33.12 17.07 -5.20
CA ARG A 445 -34.48 17.64 -5.03
C ARG A 445 -34.89 18.57 -6.15
N ALA A 446 -33.94 19.27 -6.76
CA ALA A 446 -34.19 20.17 -7.87
C ALA A 446 -34.32 19.44 -9.23
N GLY A 447 -34.08 18.12 -9.28
CA GLY A 447 -34.00 17.36 -10.53
C GLY A 447 -32.74 17.62 -11.35
N ASN A 448 -31.71 18.23 -10.74
CA ASN A 448 -30.49 18.70 -11.41
C ASN A 448 -29.28 17.77 -11.18
N ALA A 449 -29.38 16.75 -10.32
CA ALA A 449 -28.29 15.83 -10.01
C ALA A 449 -27.99 14.78 -11.10
N GLY A 450 -28.38 15.07 -12.34
CA GLY A 450 -28.29 14.17 -13.48
C GLY A 450 -29.19 12.94 -13.37
N SER A 451 -29.02 12.01 -14.31
CA SER A 451 -29.90 10.87 -14.48
C SER A 451 -29.95 9.90 -13.29
N ALA A 452 -28.82 9.65 -12.61
CA ALA A 452 -28.73 8.75 -11.47
C ALA A 452 -27.65 9.21 -10.48
N VAL A 453 -27.79 8.85 -9.20
CA VAL A 453 -26.80 9.20 -8.16
C VAL A 453 -26.40 7.98 -7.34
N LEU A 454 -25.11 7.65 -7.35
CA LEU A 454 -24.54 6.62 -6.49
C LEU A 454 -23.43 7.21 -5.61
N GLY A 455 -23.19 6.63 -4.44
CA GLY A 455 -21.98 6.94 -3.70
C GLY A 455 -21.78 6.08 -2.45
N THR A 456 -20.56 6.07 -1.92
CA THR A 456 -20.31 5.36 -0.65
C THR A 456 -20.51 6.25 0.57
N ILE A 457 -20.87 5.65 1.70
CA ILE A 457 -21.00 6.34 2.98
C ILE A 457 -20.66 5.41 4.15
N HIS A 458 -20.17 5.95 5.26
CA HIS A 458 -20.00 5.17 6.48
C HIS A 458 -21.33 4.94 7.20
N GLY A 459 -21.67 3.68 7.46
CA GLY A 459 -22.90 3.28 8.15
C GLY A 459 -22.97 1.75 8.28
N THR A 460 -23.65 1.24 9.30
CA THR A 460 -23.73 -0.21 9.60
C THR A 460 -25.14 -0.79 9.43
N SER A 461 -26.11 0.05 9.08
CA SER A 461 -27.48 -0.29 8.65
C SER A 461 -28.06 0.88 7.85
N ALA A 462 -29.15 0.68 7.11
CA ALA A 462 -29.84 1.75 6.38
C ALA A 462 -30.32 2.87 7.33
N ARG A 463 -30.76 2.50 8.53
CA ARG A 463 -31.11 3.47 9.58
C ARG A 463 -29.90 4.29 10.05
N ALA A 464 -28.74 3.67 10.24
CA ALA A 464 -27.53 4.40 10.63
C ALA A 464 -27.08 5.38 9.53
N VAL A 465 -27.33 5.05 8.25
CA VAL A 465 -27.10 5.97 7.12
C VAL A 465 -28.06 7.14 7.14
N HIS A 466 -29.35 6.91 7.35
CA HIS A 466 -30.33 7.98 7.55
C HIS A 466 -29.91 8.91 8.69
N ASP A 467 -29.61 8.36 9.86
CA ASP A 467 -29.28 9.14 11.05
C ASP A 467 -27.99 9.96 10.83
N ARG A 468 -26.97 9.38 10.19
CA ARG A 468 -25.75 10.12 9.78
C ARG A 468 -26.04 11.25 8.80
N VAL A 469 -26.83 11.00 7.77
CA VAL A 469 -27.10 12.02 6.75
C VAL A 469 -27.96 13.15 7.31
N VAL A 470 -29.00 12.81 8.07
CA VAL A 470 -29.96 13.80 8.58
C VAL A 470 -29.42 14.55 9.80
N HIS A 471 -28.79 13.86 10.74
CA HIS A 471 -28.35 14.45 12.01
C HIS A 471 -26.87 14.87 12.00
N ASP A 472 -25.94 14.02 11.55
CA ASP A 472 -24.50 14.37 11.56
C ASP A 472 -24.15 15.37 10.45
N LEU A 473 -24.65 15.15 9.23
CA LEU A 473 -24.41 16.03 8.07
C LEU A 473 -25.44 17.18 7.95
N GLY A 474 -26.47 17.20 8.80
CA GLY A 474 -27.46 18.27 8.85
C GLY A 474 -28.29 18.43 7.56
N ILE A 475 -28.61 17.33 6.89
CA ILE A 475 -29.48 17.29 5.71
C ILE A 475 -30.95 17.23 6.17
N PRO A 476 -31.86 18.08 5.64
CA PRO A 476 -33.28 17.99 5.99
C PRO A 476 -33.85 16.60 5.69
N THR A 477 -34.67 16.08 6.60
CA THR A 477 -35.23 14.72 6.49
C THR A 477 -36.10 14.52 5.23
N GLU A 478 -36.72 15.60 4.75
CA GLU A 478 -37.48 15.65 3.50
C GLU A 478 -36.56 15.53 2.28
N ALA A 479 -35.32 16.00 2.37
CA ALA A 479 -34.33 15.88 1.31
C ALA A 479 -33.77 14.47 1.19
N PHE A 480 -33.62 13.76 2.31
CA PHE A 480 -33.23 12.33 2.31
C PHE A 480 -34.17 11.45 1.47
N ARG A 481 -35.42 11.89 1.22
CA ARG A 481 -36.37 11.20 0.32
C ARG A 481 -35.94 11.17 -1.15
N ALA A 482 -34.86 11.86 -1.53
CA ALA A 482 -34.18 11.66 -2.80
C ALA A 482 -33.62 10.22 -2.91
N THR A 483 -32.96 9.72 -1.86
CA THR A 483 -32.42 8.35 -1.83
C THR A 483 -33.51 7.31 -2.06
N ASP A 484 -33.25 6.35 -2.94
CA ASP A 484 -34.18 5.24 -3.23
C ASP A 484 -33.78 3.99 -2.43
N VAL A 485 -32.50 3.60 -2.46
CA VAL A 485 -31.99 2.36 -1.85
C VAL A 485 -30.71 2.59 -1.04
N VAL A 486 -30.57 1.87 0.08
CA VAL A 486 -29.31 1.73 0.81
C VAL A 486 -28.87 0.28 0.80
N VAL A 487 -27.62 0.05 0.41
CA VAL A 487 -26.98 -1.29 0.36
C VAL A 487 -25.85 -1.33 1.36
N VAL A 488 -25.91 -2.21 2.34
CA VAL A 488 -24.92 -2.27 3.43
C VAL A 488 -23.96 -3.43 3.21
N ALA A 489 -22.67 -3.13 3.09
CA ALA A 489 -21.58 -4.10 3.11
C ALA A 489 -21.00 -4.24 4.53
N GLY A 490 -20.65 -5.47 4.92
CA GLY A 490 -20.13 -5.78 6.25
C GLY A 490 -19.10 -6.89 6.27
N LEU A 491 -18.24 -6.87 7.29
CA LEU A 491 -17.31 -7.95 7.60
C LEU A 491 -17.98 -8.95 8.53
N ARG A 492 -18.08 -10.21 8.11
CA ARG A 492 -18.72 -11.31 8.85
C ARG A 492 -17.73 -12.43 9.13
N ARG A 493 -18.00 -13.22 10.17
CA ARG A 493 -17.25 -14.44 10.54
C ARG A 493 -18.22 -15.62 10.59
N PRO A 494 -18.61 -16.20 9.44
CA PRO A 494 -19.48 -17.37 9.40
C PRO A 494 -18.91 -18.50 10.27
N GLY A 495 -19.77 -19.19 11.02
CA GLY A 495 -19.36 -20.25 11.93
C GLY A 495 -18.37 -19.86 13.05
N GLY A 496 -18.11 -18.56 13.27
CA GLY A 496 -17.07 -18.10 14.20
C GLY A 496 -15.64 -18.19 13.65
N ALA A 497 -15.46 -18.35 12.33
CA ALA A 497 -14.15 -18.41 11.69
C ALA A 497 -13.24 -17.20 12.04
N GLN A 498 -11.93 -17.43 12.10
CA GLN A 498 -10.95 -16.37 12.35
C GLN A 498 -10.94 -15.32 11.22
N ARG A 499 -11.04 -15.79 9.97
CA ARG A 499 -11.10 -14.98 8.76
C ARG A 499 -12.41 -14.18 8.71
N GLN A 500 -12.29 -12.88 8.44
CA GLN A 500 -13.43 -12.04 8.10
C GLN A 500 -13.70 -12.14 6.60
N LEU A 501 -14.96 -12.40 6.24
CA LEU A 501 -15.45 -12.39 4.86
C LEU A 501 -16.28 -11.13 4.62
N ARG A 502 -16.16 -10.57 3.42
CA ARG A 502 -16.98 -9.44 2.97
C ARG A 502 -18.32 -9.99 2.48
N ARG A 503 -19.42 -9.43 2.99
CA ARG A 503 -20.80 -9.83 2.68
C ARG A 503 -21.65 -8.57 2.54
N ILE A 504 -22.60 -8.57 1.61
CA ILE A 504 -23.75 -7.67 1.66
C ILE A 504 -24.68 -8.17 2.76
N VAL A 505 -25.01 -7.29 3.71
CA VAL A 505 -25.71 -7.65 4.94
C VAL A 505 -27.17 -7.21 4.96
N GLU A 506 -27.52 -6.20 4.16
CA GLU A 506 -28.81 -5.52 4.14
C GLU A 506 -28.95 -4.80 2.79
N ILE A 507 -30.09 -4.95 2.13
CA ILE A 507 -30.51 -4.14 0.97
C ILE A 507 -31.90 -3.62 1.32
N SER A 508 -32.04 -2.31 1.45
CA SER A 508 -33.29 -1.70 1.95
C SER A 508 -33.73 -0.51 1.10
N GLU A 509 -34.99 -0.53 0.70
CA GLU A 509 -35.69 0.54 -0.01
C GLU A 509 -36.19 1.58 1.01
N LEU A 510 -36.09 2.87 0.70
CA LEU A 510 -36.71 3.92 1.51
C LEU A 510 -38.22 3.94 1.28
N ASP A 511 -39.03 3.78 2.33
CA ASP A 511 -40.49 3.79 2.22
C ASP A 511 -41.02 5.22 2.06
N LYS A 512 -41.09 5.68 0.81
CA LYS A 512 -41.58 7.02 0.44
C LYS A 512 -43.10 7.19 0.63
N SER A 513 -43.85 6.12 0.96
CA SER A 513 -45.28 6.20 1.30
C SER A 513 -45.53 6.53 2.79
N SER A 514 -44.53 6.28 3.64
CA SER A 514 -44.62 6.51 5.08
C SER A 514 -44.72 8.00 5.44
N ARG A 515 -45.66 8.34 6.35
CA ARG A 515 -45.67 9.66 7.03
C ARG A 515 -44.55 9.82 8.05
N LYS A 516 -43.93 8.72 8.50
CA LYS A 516 -42.71 8.76 9.32
C LYS A 516 -41.51 8.73 8.38
N ASN A 517 -40.79 9.85 8.29
CA ASN A 517 -39.53 9.93 7.54
C ASN A 517 -38.51 8.92 8.09
N GLY A 518 -37.56 8.47 7.25
CA GLY A 518 -36.51 7.52 7.63
C GLY A 518 -36.95 6.07 7.85
N ARG A 519 -38.17 5.70 7.42
CA ARG A 519 -38.63 4.30 7.42
C ARG A 519 -38.08 3.57 6.19
N PHE A 520 -37.46 2.42 6.41
CA PHE A 520 -37.02 1.52 5.35
C PHE A 520 -37.91 0.27 5.24
N ARG A 521 -37.90 -0.34 4.05
CA ARG A 521 -38.38 -1.69 3.76
C ARG A 521 -37.17 -2.53 3.38
N ASP A 522 -36.81 -3.47 4.25
CA ASP A 522 -35.70 -4.38 3.99
C ASP A 522 -36.14 -5.37 2.89
N LEU A 523 -35.48 -5.29 1.73
CA LEU A 523 -35.70 -6.19 0.59
C LEU A 523 -34.94 -7.50 0.82
N MET A 524 -33.72 -7.39 1.37
CA MET A 524 -32.88 -8.53 1.71
C MET A 524 -32.10 -8.32 3.01
N SER A 525 -31.89 -9.39 3.78
CA SER A 525 -31.12 -9.36 5.02
C SER A 525 -30.30 -10.64 5.25
N TYR A 526 -29.09 -10.50 5.80
CA TYR A 526 -28.12 -11.59 5.92
C TYR A 526 -28.34 -12.46 7.17
N ASP A 527 -28.47 -13.77 6.94
CA ASP A 527 -28.52 -14.79 7.99
C ASP A 527 -27.12 -15.34 8.29
N GLY A 528 -26.55 -14.88 9.41
CA GLY A 528 -25.23 -15.32 9.89
C GLY A 528 -25.14 -16.78 10.33
N ARG A 529 -26.25 -17.51 10.47
CA ARG A 529 -26.24 -18.97 10.72
C ARG A 529 -26.08 -19.78 9.45
N LYS A 530 -26.47 -19.22 8.30
CA LYS A 530 -26.46 -19.88 6.98
C LYS A 530 -25.42 -19.30 6.01
N ASP A 531 -24.74 -18.22 6.39
CA ASP A 531 -23.87 -17.42 5.51
C ASP A 531 -24.57 -17.01 4.20
N SER A 532 -25.82 -16.59 4.31
CA SER A 532 -26.68 -16.36 3.14
C SER A 532 -27.47 -15.05 3.27
N LEU A 533 -27.47 -14.25 2.20
CA LEU A 533 -28.38 -13.11 2.06
C LEU A 533 -29.78 -13.61 1.69
N LYS A 534 -30.75 -13.45 2.59
CA LYS A 534 -32.13 -13.88 2.40
C LYS A 534 -32.95 -12.79 1.74
N ASP A 535 -33.79 -13.20 0.79
CA ASP A 535 -34.97 -12.46 0.35
C ASP A 535 -35.99 -12.38 1.50
N LEU A 536 -36.55 -11.20 1.75
CA LEU A 536 -37.61 -10.94 2.74
C LEU A 536 -39.01 -10.76 2.12
N GLY A 537 -39.14 -11.10 0.84
CA GLY A 537 -40.34 -10.96 0.03
C GLY A 537 -40.24 -9.74 -0.90
N LEU A 538 -39.35 -9.82 -1.89
CA LEU A 538 -39.13 -8.79 -2.92
C LEU A 538 -40.44 -8.21 -3.48
N LYS A 539 -40.81 -7.06 -2.94
CA LYS A 539 -41.89 -6.20 -3.40
C LYS A 539 -41.37 -4.77 -3.42
N LEU A 540 -40.75 -4.41 -4.53
CA LEU A 540 -40.34 -3.05 -4.85
C LEU A 540 -41.57 -2.14 -4.88
N SER A 541 -41.44 -0.84 -4.58
CA SER A 541 -42.55 0.11 -4.74
C SER A 541 -42.96 0.27 -6.20
N ASP A 542 -44.22 0.66 -6.44
CA ASP A 542 -44.77 0.90 -7.77
C ASP A 542 -43.92 1.86 -8.61
N ARG A 543 -43.20 2.81 -7.97
CA ARG A 543 -42.24 3.68 -8.66
C ARG A 543 -41.06 2.89 -9.22
N ILE A 544 -40.44 2.01 -8.44
CA ILE A 544 -39.28 1.21 -8.89
C ILE A 544 -39.74 0.12 -9.87
N GLN A 545 -40.99 -0.35 -9.79
CA GLN A 545 -41.57 -1.29 -10.77
C GLN A 545 -42.01 -0.64 -12.10
N ALA A 546 -42.18 0.68 -12.14
CA ALA A 546 -42.59 1.44 -13.31
C ALA A 546 -41.40 2.01 -14.12
N ILE A 547 -40.17 1.75 -13.65
CA ILE A 547 -38.92 1.95 -14.37
C ILE A 547 -38.56 0.64 -15.06
#